data_AF-A0A534HYU0-F1
#
_entry.id   AF-A0A534HYU0-F1
#
_cell.length_a   1.000
_cell.length_b   1.000
_cell.length_c   1.000
_cell.angle_alpha   90.00
_cell.angle_beta   90.00
_cell.angle_gamma   90.00
#
_symmetry.space_group_name_H-M   'P 1'
#
loop_
_entity.id
_entity.type
_entity.pdbx_description
1 polymer ?
#
loop_
_entity_poly.entity_id
_entity_poly.type
_entity_poly.pdbx_seq_one_letter_code
_entity_poly.pdbx_strand_id
1 'polypeptide(L)'
;MERNYTGDVKVSIAHLFEVSYLGVGRIAFERHYHSGSRLDIEGTIVTSSLVANLIDPSAALTNEVEPARERVSDVCLLASLAARHRVDVIEMTYANEIELCRTWLNPLSRPRPTAQTEWSDNVLVSAADFVDYFGFASANFCRATASDKQRVREAIYAVAPVFPLGGVEGAFLAQFSALEGLIRFGQPEVAGCATLLDADRWKVAKREVKRAIDSLGREFSKEDKDSMQQKVGELNRPPLRRALQSFLEAKGVVVTDLWPIFGSQEKPGLYEIRNRLAHGNRPADESLGALGVARIHLSLILERCTLSTLGFDVSRSRAIGPHTNADASKITELQALLRRTVFD
;
A
#
# COMPACT_ATOMS: atom_id res chain seq x y z
N MET A 1 -0.70 33.99 -6.59
CA MET A 1 0.18 34.74 -7.50
C MET A 1 -0.22 34.35 -8.92
N GLU A 2 -0.64 35.30 -9.77
CA GLU A 2 -0.98 35.02 -11.17
C GLU A 2 0.30 34.99 -12.01
N ARG A 3 0.52 33.92 -12.80
CA ARG A 3 1.58 33.87 -13.80
C ARG A 3 0.96 33.46 -15.14
N ASN A 4 1.11 34.32 -16.15
CA ASN A 4 0.70 34.03 -17.52
C ASN A 4 1.84 33.29 -18.22
N TYR A 5 1.68 31.98 -18.41
CA TYR A 5 2.52 31.20 -19.31
C TYR A 5 1.72 31.04 -20.61
N THR A 6 2.22 31.64 -21.70
CA THR A 6 1.64 31.58 -23.06
C THR A 6 0.22 32.13 -23.22
N GLY A 7 0.06 33.46 -23.13
CA GLY A 7 -0.98 34.23 -23.84
C GLY A 7 -2.45 34.12 -23.40
N ASP A 8 -3.00 32.92 -23.23
CA ASP A 8 -4.45 32.69 -23.03
C ASP A 8 -4.79 31.77 -21.84
N VAL A 9 -3.79 31.33 -21.07
CA VAL A 9 -3.99 30.48 -19.89
C VAL A 9 -3.64 31.27 -18.63
N LYS A 10 -4.67 31.63 -17.85
CA LYS A 10 -4.46 32.16 -16.50
C LYS A 10 -4.19 31.01 -15.55
N VAL A 11 -3.09 31.10 -14.81
CA VAL A 11 -2.75 30.15 -13.75
C VAL A 11 -2.91 30.84 -12.40
N SER A 12 -3.79 30.29 -11.55
CA SER A 12 -3.87 30.67 -10.14
C SER A 12 -3.29 29.57 -9.27
N ILE A 13 -2.47 29.94 -8.29
CA ILE A 13 -1.73 29.01 -7.44
C ILE A 13 -2.27 29.12 -6.02
N ALA A 14 -2.70 27.99 -5.46
CA ALA A 14 -3.05 27.84 -4.06
C ALA A 14 -2.00 26.98 -3.35
N HIS A 15 -1.37 27.52 -2.32
CA HIS A 15 -0.46 26.75 -1.47
C HIS A 15 -1.26 25.79 -0.59
N LEU A 16 -0.84 24.53 -0.51
CA LEU A 16 -1.53 23.52 0.30
C LEU A 16 -0.78 23.27 1.62
N PHE A 17 0.46 22.81 1.53
CA PHE A 17 1.30 22.50 2.68
C PHE A 17 2.76 22.31 2.25
N GLU A 18 3.66 22.29 3.23
CA GLU A 18 5.07 22.00 3.03
C GLU A 18 5.50 20.81 3.88
N VAL A 19 6.44 20.03 3.34
CA VAL A 19 7.05 18.91 4.04
C VAL A 19 8.55 18.89 3.80
N SER A 20 9.28 18.33 4.76
CA SER A 20 10.71 18.05 4.64
C SER A 20 10.93 16.57 4.42
N TYR A 21 11.80 16.22 3.48
CA TYR A 21 12.20 14.83 3.24
C TYR A 21 13.73 14.71 3.23
N LEU A 22 14.24 13.75 4.00
CA LEU A 22 15.69 13.56 4.17
C LEU A 22 16.35 13.24 2.82
N GLY A 23 17.39 14.00 2.48
CA GLY A 23 18.09 13.89 1.20
C GLY A 23 17.38 14.56 0.03
N VAL A 24 16.17 15.11 0.20
CA VAL A 24 15.53 15.93 -0.84
C VAL A 24 15.54 17.39 -0.47
N GLY A 25 15.13 17.73 0.75
CA GLY A 25 14.97 19.11 1.20
C GLY A 25 13.51 19.44 1.51
N ARG A 26 13.15 20.73 1.42
CA ARG A 26 11.77 21.20 1.62
C ARG A 26 10.98 21.23 0.32
N ILE A 27 9.81 20.61 0.35
CA ILE A 27 8.90 20.48 -0.78
C ILE A 27 7.60 21.20 -0.43
N ALA A 28 7.20 22.16 -1.25
CA ALA A 28 5.88 22.77 -1.19
C ALA A 28 4.92 22.07 -2.15
N PHE A 29 3.77 21.68 -1.63
CA PHE A 29 2.66 21.19 -2.43
C PHE A 29 1.72 22.34 -2.74
N GLU A 30 1.49 22.57 -4.02
CA GLU A 30 0.68 23.65 -4.54
C GLU A 30 -0.37 23.10 -5.50
N ARG A 31 -1.57 23.67 -5.47
CA ARG A 31 -2.58 23.42 -6.49
C ARG A 31 -2.54 24.55 -7.51
N HIS A 32 -2.23 24.19 -8.76
CA HIS A 32 -2.20 25.09 -9.89
C HIS A 32 -3.50 24.94 -10.65
N TYR A 33 -4.33 25.98 -10.66
CA TYR A 33 -5.56 26.02 -11.43
C TYR A 33 -5.26 26.67 -12.78
N HIS A 34 -5.53 25.96 -13.86
CA HIS A 34 -5.41 26.45 -15.22
C HIS A 34 -6.80 26.76 -15.74
N SER A 35 -7.05 28.02 -16.08
CA SER A 35 -8.30 28.43 -16.72
C SER A 35 -8.03 28.87 -18.15
N GLY A 36 -8.80 28.34 -19.10
CA GLY A 36 -8.74 28.74 -20.51
C GLY A 36 -10.08 28.55 -21.21
N SER A 37 -10.23 29.19 -22.37
CA SER A 37 -11.38 29.00 -23.28
C SER A 37 -10.98 28.05 -24.42
N ARG A 38 -11.79 27.02 -24.71
CA ARG A 38 -11.67 26.25 -25.96
C ARG A 38 -12.65 26.82 -26.98
N LEU A 39 -12.20 26.97 -28.22
CA LEU A 39 -13.03 27.45 -29.34
C LEU A 39 -14.29 26.59 -29.57
N ASP A 40 -14.25 25.32 -29.14
CA ASP A 40 -15.30 24.32 -29.40
C ASP A 40 -16.28 24.15 -28.22
N ILE A 41 -16.09 24.85 -27.10
CA ILE A 41 -16.89 24.70 -25.87
C ILE A 41 -17.25 26.09 -25.35
N GLU A 42 -18.55 26.42 -25.29
CA GLU A 42 -19.02 27.61 -24.56
C GLU A 42 -18.72 27.44 -23.06
N GLY A 43 -17.78 28.25 -22.55
CA GLY A 43 -17.44 28.30 -21.12
C GLY A 43 -15.93 28.34 -20.85
N THR A 44 -15.58 28.70 -19.62
CA THR A 44 -14.20 28.61 -19.13
C THR A 44 -13.94 27.19 -18.63
N ILE A 45 -12.97 26.51 -19.22
CA ILE A 45 -12.48 25.23 -18.71
C ILE A 45 -11.49 25.56 -17.60
N VAL A 46 -11.79 25.09 -16.39
CA VAL A 46 -10.87 25.15 -15.26
C VAL A 46 -10.39 23.73 -14.98
N THR A 47 -9.08 23.51 -15.08
CA THR A 47 -8.42 22.28 -14.61
C THR A 47 -7.53 22.62 -13.43
N SER A 48 -7.20 21.62 -12.62
CA SER A 48 -6.22 21.78 -11.53
C SER A 48 -5.18 20.68 -11.55
N SER A 49 -3.93 21.07 -11.28
CA SER A 49 -2.80 20.16 -11.14
C SER A 49 -2.20 20.29 -9.74
N LEU A 50 -1.85 19.18 -9.10
CA LEU A 50 -1.03 19.20 -7.89
C LEU A 50 0.44 19.25 -8.31
N VAL A 51 1.16 20.24 -7.81
CA VAL A 51 2.58 20.49 -8.11
C VAL A 51 3.37 20.39 -6.82
N ALA A 52 4.44 19.60 -6.84
CA ALA A 52 5.41 19.51 -5.76
C ALA A 52 6.66 20.32 -6.15
N ASN A 53 6.83 21.50 -5.57
CA ASN A 53 7.96 22.39 -5.81
C ASN A 53 9.04 22.17 -4.77
N LEU A 54 10.27 21.90 -5.21
CA LEU A 54 11.42 21.85 -4.33
C LEU A 54 11.92 23.28 -4.06
N ILE A 55 11.75 23.76 -2.83
CA ILE A 55 12.09 25.15 -2.45
C ILE A 55 13.51 25.24 -1.91
N ASP A 56 13.88 24.32 -1.01
CA ASP A 56 15.21 24.28 -0.39
C ASP A 56 15.84 22.92 -0.67
N PRO A 57 16.44 22.69 -1.85
CA PRO A 57 17.07 21.42 -2.18
C PRO A 57 18.18 21.08 -1.20
N SER A 58 18.20 19.84 -0.73
CA SER A 58 19.28 19.31 0.10
C SER A 58 20.57 19.24 -0.69
N ALA A 59 21.71 19.55 -0.07
CA ALA A 59 23.04 19.33 -0.66
C ALA A 59 23.30 17.84 -1.01
N ALA A 60 22.53 16.92 -0.44
CA ALA A 60 22.60 15.48 -0.75
C ALA A 60 21.77 15.08 -1.98
N LEU A 61 20.99 16.01 -2.55
CA LEU A 61 20.39 15.85 -3.86
C LEU A 61 21.51 16.09 -4.88
N THR A 62 21.94 15.05 -5.58
CA THR A 62 22.99 15.16 -6.59
C THR A 62 22.48 16.00 -7.78
N ASN A 63 23.38 16.51 -8.61
CA ASN A 63 23.02 17.09 -9.91
C ASN A 63 22.48 16.03 -10.90
N GLU A 64 22.33 14.78 -10.46
CA GLU A 64 21.81 13.68 -11.24
C GLU A 64 20.29 13.58 -11.06
N VAL A 65 19.60 13.54 -12.19
CA VAL A 65 18.14 13.58 -12.26
C VAL A 65 17.50 12.30 -11.71
N GLU A 66 18.14 11.15 -11.95
CA GLU A 66 17.60 9.84 -11.61
C GLU A 66 17.49 9.58 -10.10
N PRO A 67 18.55 9.79 -9.29
CA PRO A 67 18.44 9.71 -7.83
C PRO A 67 17.44 10.71 -7.23
N ALA A 68 17.36 11.92 -7.80
CA ALA A 68 16.39 12.93 -7.37
C ALA A 68 14.95 12.45 -7.65
N ARG A 69 14.72 11.90 -8.86
CA ARG A 69 13.44 11.31 -9.26
C ARG A 69 12.98 10.23 -8.31
N GLU A 70 13.84 9.27 -7.98
CA GLU A 70 13.49 8.18 -7.05
C GLU A 70 13.03 8.70 -5.69
N ARG A 71 13.72 9.71 -5.15
CA ARG A 71 13.35 10.29 -3.85
C ARG A 71 12.03 11.07 -3.91
N VAL A 72 11.75 11.78 -5.01
CA VAL A 72 10.44 12.42 -5.21
C VAL A 72 9.34 11.37 -5.40
N SER A 73 9.61 10.26 -6.08
CA SER A 73 8.67 9.14 -6.17
C SER A 73 8.35 8.53 -4.81
N ASP A 74 9.33 8.45 -3.89
CA ASP A 74 9.10 8.03 -2.50
C ASP A 74 8.18 9.01 -1.75
N VAL A 75 8.35 10.32 -1.95
CA VAL A 75 7.45 11.34 -1.40
C VAL A 75 6.01 11.14 -1.90
N CYS A 76 5.83 10.96 -3.20
CA CYS A 76 4.51 10.70 -3.81
C CYS A 76 3.91 9.37 -3.33
N LEU A 77 4.74 8.34 -3.13
CA LEU A 77 4.31 7.07 -2.55
C LEU A 77 3.72 7.27 -1.14
N LEU A 78 4.42 7.96 -0.25
CA LEU A 78 3.95 8.21 1.11
C LEU A 78 2.67 9.07 1.13
N ALA A 79 2.57 10.05 0.22
CA ALA A 79 1.35 10.81 0.01
C ALA A 79 0.18 9.94 -0.50
N SER A 80 0.47 8.94 -1.35
CA SER A 80 -0.55 8.01 -1.88
C SER A 80 -1.28 7.27 -0.76
N LEU A 81 -0.54 6.84 0.27
CA LEU A 81 -1.14 6.17 1.43
C LEU A 81 -2.08 7.11 2.19
N ALA A 82 -1.63 8.32 2.52
CA ALA A 82 -2.44 9.32 3.21
C ALA A 82 -3.72 9.67 2.44
N ALA A 83 -3.62 9.73 1.11
CA ALA A 83 -4.71 10.14 0.24
C ALA A 83 -5.67 9.00 -0.16
N ARG A 84 -5.34 7.73 0.13
CA ARG A 84 -6.03 6.51 -0.34
C ARG A 84 -6.18 6.40 -1.86
N HIS A 85 -5.34 7.11 -2.61
CA HIS A 85 -5.28 7.02 -4.06
C HIS A 85 -3.85 7.25 -4.51
N ARG A 86 -3.54 6.77 -5.72
CA ARG A 86 -2.19 6.93 -6.25
C ARG A 86 -1.88 8.40 -6.50
N VAL A 87 -0.84 8.89 -5.85
CA VAL A 87 -0.14 10.12 -6.21
C VAL A 87 1.12 9.69 -6.96
N ASP A 88 1.29 10.17 -8.19
CA ASP A 88 2.43 9.82 -9.04
C ASP A 88 3.03 11.05 -9.69
N VAL A 89 4.32 10.97 -10.03
CA VAL A 89 5.03 12.05 -10.71
C VAL A 89 4.83 11.86 -12.20
N ILE A 90 3.97 12.70 -12.79
CA ILE A 90 3.66 12.64 -14.23
C ILE A 90 4.80 13.27 -15.03
N GLU A 91 5.32 14.38 -14.53
CA GLU A 91 6.29 15.22 -15.19
C GLU A 91 7.26 15.82 -14.17
N MET A 92 8.52 15.96 -14.57
CA MET A 92 9.56 16.64 -13.80
C MET A 92 10.16 17.75 -14.66
N THR A 93 10.31 18.93 -14.06
CA THR A 93 11.00 20.07 -14.67
C THR A 93 12.18 20.45 -13.79
N TYR A 94 13.37 20.57 -14.37
CA TYR A 94 14.60 20.88 -13.66
C TYR A 94 15.54 21.69 -14.55
N ALA A 95 16.40 22.51 -13.95
CA ALA A 95 17.44 23.22 -14.67
C ALA A 95 18.77 22.47 -14.50
N ASN A 96 19.51 22.30 -15.60
CA ASN A 96 20.92 21.93 -15.55
C ASN A 96 21.78 23.19 -15.82
N GLU A 97 23.11 23.04 -15.95
CA GLU A 97 24.02 24.16 -16.17
C GLU A 97 23.77 24.94 -17.48
N ILE A 98 23.02 24.37 -18.43
CA ILE A 98 22.91 24.83 -19.82
C ILE A 98 21.46 25.17 -20.19
N GLU A 99 20.47 24.45 -19.67
CA GLU A 99 19.09 24.56 -20.10
C GLU A 99 18.06 24.16 -19.02
N LEU A 100 16.81 24.54 -19.27
CA LEU A 100 15.63 24.04 -18.55
C LEU A 100 15.12 22.77 -19.23
N CYS A 101 15.24 21.64 -18.54
CA CYS A 101 14.76 20.34 -19.02
C CYS A 101 13.35 20.04 -18.49
N ARG A 102 12.56 19.35 -19.32
CA ARG A 102 11.21 18.87 -18.97
C ARG A 102 11.07 17.42 -19.41
N THR A 103 10.80 16.52 -18.47
CA THR A 103 10.77 15.08 -18.72
C THR A 103 9.45 14.48 -18.25
N TRP A 104 8.83 13.67 -19.12
CA TRP A 104 7.66 12.87 -18.81
C TRP A 104 8.07 11.49 -18.33
N LEU A 105 7.61 11.08 -17.15
CA LEU A 105 8.14 9.87 -16.49
C LEU A 105 7.40 8.58 -16.87
N ASN A 106 6.12 8.65 -17.21
CA ASN A 106 5.29 7.50 -17.58
C ASN A 106 4.48 7.74 -18.87
N PRO A 107 5.13 7.93 -20.02
CA PRO A 107 4.45 8.31 -21.27
C PRO A 107 3.48 7.23 -21.77
N LEU A 108 3.72 5.95 -21.46
CA LEU A 108 2.91 4.82 -21.90
C LEU A 108 1.73 4.49 -20.96
N SER A 109 1.70 5.08 -19.76
CA SER A 109 0.73 4.75 -18.72
C SER A 109 0.19 6.01 -18.09
N ARG A 110 -0.24 6.97 -18.93
CA ARG A 110 -0.81 8.23 -18.48
C ARG A 110 -2.08 7.93 -17.65
N PRO A 111 -2.08 8.23 -16.34
CA PRO A 111 -3.30 8.14 -15.55
C PRO A 111 -4.32 9.10 -16.18
N ARG A 112 -5.49 8.58 -16.54
CA ARG A 112 -6.58 9.47 -16.95
C ARG A 112 -7.16 10.08 -15.68
N PRO A 113 -7.32 11.42 -15.60
CA PRO A 113 -8.08 12.02 -14.51
C PRO A 113 -9.44 11.31 -14.46
N THR A 114 -9.75 10.71 -13.32
CA THR A 114 -11.06 10.10 -13.12
C THR A 114 -12.12 11.21 -13.15
N ALA A 115 -13.16 11.04 -13.96
CA ALA A 115 -14.28 11.99 -14.05
C ALA A 115 -15.16 12.00 -12.79
N GLN A 116 -14.93 11.08 -11.85
CA GLN A 116 -15.52 11.14 -10.52
C GLN A 116 -14.90 12.31 -9.79
N THR A 117 -15.74 13.27 -9.42
CA THR A 117 -15.47 14.22 -8.35
C THR A 117 -14.76 13.48 -7.24
N GLU A 118 -13.46 13.76 -7.06
CA GLU A 118 -12.66 13.25 -5.95
C GLU A 118 -13.42 13.62 -4.68
N TRP A 119 -14.20 12.68 -4.14
CA TRP A 119 -14.85 12.88 -2.86
C TRP A 119 -13.73 13.02 -1.84
N SER A 120 -13.49 14.27 -1.46
CA SER A 120 -12.49 14.77 -0.50
C SER A 120 -12.54 14.07 0.86
N ASP A 121 -13.59 13.28 1.09
CA ASP A 121 -13.95 12.79 2.40
C ASP A 121 -13.47 11.35 2.64
N ASN A 122 -12.80 10.70 1.69
CA ASN A 122 -12.22 9.36 1.89
C ASN A 122 -10.68 9.36 1.90
N VAL A 123 -10.04 10.38 2.46
CA VAL A 123 -8.60 10.33 2.78
C VAL A 123 -8.35 9.47 4.03
N LEU A 124 -7.19 8.80 4.09
CA LEU A 124 -6.76 8.02 5.25
C LEU A 124 -6.24 8.92 6.36
N VAL A 125 -5.47 9.95 6.00
CA VAL A 125 -4.92 10.93 6.94
C VAL A 125 -5.53 12.29 6.63
N SER A 126 -6.00 12.97 7.67
CA SER A 126 -6.61 14.29 7.53
C SER A 126 -5.56 15.33 7.11
N ALA A 127 -5.99 16.44 6.50
CA ALA A 127 -5.08 17.54 6.20
C ALA A 127 -4.41 18.12 7.48
N ALA A 128 -5.11 18.09 8.61
CA ALA A 128 -4.58 18.57 9.88
C ALA A 128 -3.44 17.69 10.43
N ASP A 129 -3.50 16.38 10.19
CA ASP A 129 -2.48 15.42 10.64
C ASP A 129 -1.40 15.13 9.60
N PHE A 130 -1.55 15.66 8.38
CA PHE A 130 -0.70 15.27 7.24
C PHE A 130 0.79 15.60 7.47
N VAL A 131 1.10 16.79 7.99
CA VAL A 131 2.49 17.21 8.21
C VAL A 131 3.18 16.30 9.23
N ASP A 132 2.50 15.99 10.34
CA ASP A 132 2.99 15.05 11.36
C ASP A 132 3.17 13.64 10.78
N TYR A 133 2.14 13.13 10.11
CA TYR A 133 2.18 11.84 9.42
C TYR A 133 3.38 11.76 8.50
N PHE A 134 3.57 12.76 7.64
CA PHE A 134 4.63 12.75 6.66
C PHE A 134 6.00 12.82 7.32
N GLY A 135 6.15 13.59 8.41
CA GLY A 135 7.36 13.62 9.22
C GLY A 135 7.74 12.25 9.77
N PHE A 136 6.82 11.54 10.41
CA PHE A 136 7.07 10.18 10.92
C PHE A 136 7.33 9.19 9.79
N ALA A 137 6.47 9.19 8.77
CA ALA A 137 6.52 8.24 7.66
C ALA A 137 7.82 8.38 6.88
N SER A 138 8.22 9.60 6.51
CA SER A 138 9.46 9.85 5.79
C SER A 138 10.68 9.44 6.62
N ALA A 139 10.73 9.81 7.91
CA ALA A 139 11.86 9.49 8.77
C ALA A 139 12.04 7.98 8.97
N ASN A 140 10.96 7.22 9.10
CA ASN A 140 11.00 5.76 9.22
C ASN A 140 11.29 5.08 7.88
N PHE A 141 10.69 5.56 6.79
CA PHE A 141 10.94 5.03 5.46
C PHE A 141 12.39 5.23 5.03
N CYS A 142 12.98 6.42 5.24
CA CYS A 142 14.37 6.69 4.91
C CYS A 142 15.35 5.77 5.65
N ARG A 143 15.07 5.44 6.91
CA ARG A 143 15.88 4.55 7.77
C ARG A 143 15.71 3.07 7.45
N ALA A 144 14.65 2.69 6.74
CA ALA A 144 14.37 1.31 6.41
C ALA A 144 15.38 0.73 5.40
N THR A 145 15.62 -0.58 5.48
CA THR A 145 16.44 -1.31 4.49
C THR A 145 15.78 -1.27 3.11
N ALA A 146 16.53 -1.50 2.03
CA ALA A 146 15.95 -1.60 0.68
C ALA A 146 14.82 -2.64 0.61
N SER A 147 14.97 -3.77 1.30
CA SER A 147 13.95 -4.83 1.35
C SER A 147 12.67 -4.38 2.07
N ASP A 148 12.82 -3.58 3.13
CA ASP A 148 11.70 -3.05 3.90
C ASP A 148 10.97 -1.92 3.17
N LYS A 149 11.73 -1.04 2.49
CA LYS A 149 11.15 -0.03 1.59
C LYS A 149 10.29 -0.68 0.51
N GLN A 150 10.76 -1.80 -0.05
CA GLN A 150 10.00 -2.55 -1.04
C GLN A 150 8.70 -3.14 -0.48
N ARG A 151 8.74 -3.72 0.73
CA ARG A 151 7.53 -4.22 1.43
C ARG A 151 6.50 -3.11 1.66
N VAL A 152 6.97 -1.93 2.09
CA VAL A 152 6.09 -0.76 2.27
C VAL A 152 5.51 -0.29 0.94
N ARG A 153 6.31 -0.24 -0.14
CA ARG A 153 5.83 0.09 -1.49
C ARG A 153 4.71 -0.84 -1.93
N GLU A 154 4.90 -2.15 -1.79
CA GLU A 154 3.91 -3.17 -2.13
C GLU A 154 2.62 -3.01 -1.32
N ALA A 155 2.73 -2.72 -0.03
CA ALA A 155 1.57 -2.42 0.82
C ALA A 155 0.79 -1.20 0.35
N ILE A 156 1.48 -0.10 0.05
CA ILE A 156 0.85 1.13 -0.44
C ILE A 156 0.21 0.90 -1.81
N TYR A 157 0.86 0.19 -2.73
CA TYR A 157 0.30 -0.13 -4.04
C TYR A 157 -0.93 -1.04 -3.97
N ALA A 158 -1.02 -1.92 -2.98
CA ALA A 158 -2.17 -2.79 -2.80
C ALA A 158 -3.40 -2.06 -2.23
N VAL A 159 -3.22 -0.95 -1.49
CA VAL A 159 -4.34 -0.14 -0.95
C VAL A 159 -4.68 1.06 -1.82
N ALA A 160 -3.70 1.62 -2.53
CA ALA A 160 -3.84 2.77 -3.43
C ALA A 160 -3.29 2.46 -4.84
N PRO A 161 -3.90 1.50 -5.57
CA PRO A 161 -3.40 1.09 -6.87
C PRO A 161 -3.67 2.15 -7.94
N VAL A 162 -2.77 2.22 -8.93
CA VAL A 162 -2.95 3.10 -10.12
C VAL A 162 -4.05 2.58 -11.03
N PHE A 163 -4.15 1.25 -11.14
CA PHE A 163 -5.10 0.53 -11.99
C PHE A 163 -5.86 -0.50 -11.17
N PRO A 164 -7.10 -0.85 -11.53
CA PRO A 164 -7.83 -1.91 -10.87
C PRO A 164 -7.02 -3.22 -10.87
N LEU A 165 -6.86 -3.84 -9.71
CA LEU A 165 -6.04 -5.04 -9.50
C LEU A 165 -6.74 -6.32 -9.98
N GLY A 166 -7.31 -6.33 -11.19
CA GLY A 166 -7.94 -7.52 -11.76
C GLY A 166 -9.24 -7.94 -11.07
N GLY A 167 -10.05 -6.98 -10.61
CA GLY A 167 -11.32 -7.24 -9.91
C GLY A 167 -11.17 -7.36 -8.39
N VAL A 168 -12.21 -7.86 -7.73
CA VAL A 168 -12.26 -7.95 -6.25
C VAL A 168 -11.29 -9.03 -5.75
N GLU A 169 -11.22 -10.17 -6.45
CA GLU A 169 -10.34 -11.30 -6.15
C GLU A 169 -8.87 -10.92 -6.26
N GLY A 170 -8.48 -10.30 -7.37
CA GLY A 170 -7.10 -9.91 -7.60
C GLY A 170 -6.65 -8.83 -6.62
N ALA A 171 -7.52 -7.86 -6.30
CA ALA A 171 -7.26 -6.89 -5.24
C ALA A 171 -7.09 -7.56 -3.88
N PHE A 172 -7.96 -8.53 -3.53
CA PHE A 172 -7.86 -9.27 -2.29
C PHE A 172 -6.54 -10.04 -2.18
N LEU A 173 -6.14 -10.76 -3.24
CA LEU A 173 -4.89 -11.50 -3.27
C LEU A 173 -3.66 -10.59 -3.17
N ALA A 174 -3.67 -9.46 -3.88
CA ALA A 174 -2.60 -8.47 -3.83
C ALA A 174 -2.45 -7.88 -2.41
N GLN A 175 -3.57 -7.50 -1.78
CA GLN A 175 -3.59 -6.99 -0.40
C GLN A 175 -3.11 -8.03 0.61
N PHE A 176 -3.50 -9.30 0.45
CA PHE A 176 -3.06 -10.35 1.35
C PHE A 176 -1.56 -10.63 1.18
N SER A 177 -1.06 -10.68 -0.05
CA SER A 177 0.36 -10.84 -0.35
C SER A 177 1.20 -9.70 0.23
N ALA A 178 0.71 -8.46 0.11
CA ALA A 178 1.36 -7.30 0.69
C ALA A 178 1.39 -7.35 2.22
N LEU A 179 0.31 -7.81 2.86
CA LEU A 179 0.29 -8.05 4.32
C LEU A 179 1.33 -9.11 4.72
N GLU A 180 1.41 -10.24 4.00
CA GLU A 180 2.43 -11.28 4.22
C GLU A 180 3.86 -10.74 4.09
N GLY A 181 4.09 -9.83 3.14
CA GLY A 181 5.35 -9.11 2.98
C GLY A 181 5.64 -8.19 4.15
N LEU A 182 4.66 -7.38 4.56
CA LEU A 182 4.81 -6.36 5.60
C LEU A 182 5.03 -6.94 7.00
N ILE A 183 4.48 -8.10 7.31
CA ILE A 183 4.77 -8.85 8.56
C ILE A 183 6.28 -9.12 8.72
N ARG A 184 7.02 -9.11 7.61
CA ARG A 184 8.48 -9.29 7.58
C ARG A 184 9.30 -8.00 7.71
N PHE A 185 8.65 -6.87 7.92
CA PHE A 185 9.32 -5.59 8.11
C PHE A 185 10.17 -5.60 9.39
N GLY A 186 11.43 -5.16 9.29
CA GLY A 186 12.31 -5.03 10.47
C GLY A 186 12.73 -6.36 11.11
N GLN A 187 12.71 -7.46 10.35
CA GLN A 187 12.98 -8.81 10.84
C GLN A 187 14.42 -9.21 11.23
N PRO A 188 15.46 -8.35 11.27
CA PRO A 188 16.67 -8.71 12.01
C PRO A 188 16.47 -8.76 13.54
N GLU A 189 15.53 -7.99 14.10
CA GLU A 189 15.51 -7.70 15.56
C GLU A 189 14.25 -8.15 16.32
N VAL A 190 13.14 -8.48 15.65
CA VAL A 190 11.92 -8.95 16.34
C VAL A 190 12.02 -10.46 16.62
N ALA A 191 12.44 -10.80 17.83
CA ALA A 191 12.52 -12.18 18.32
C ALA A 191 11.19 -12.94 18.09
N GLY A 192 11.24 -14.03 17.31
CA GLY A 192 10.08 -14.89 17.03
C GLY A 192 9.35 -14.64 15.69
N CYS A 193 9.73 -13.59 14.94
CA CYS A 193 9.15 -13.27 13.63
C CYS A 193 9.96 -13.82 12.44
N ALA A 194 11.28 -13.95 12.57
CA ALA A 194 12.17 -14.37 11.47
C ALA A 194 12.36 -15.89 11.40
N THR A 195 12.57 -16.55 12.54
CA THR A 195 12.77 -17.99 12.66
C THR A 195 12.04 -18.56 13.87
N LEU A 196 11.63 -19.83 13.80
CA LEU A 196 11.02 -20.55 14.92
C LEU A 196 12.05 -20.87 16.01
N LEU A 197 13.26 -21.26 15.59
CA LEU A 197 14.42 -21.58 16.41
C LEU A 197 15.61 -20.68 16.01
N ASP A 198 16.46 -20.33 16.97
CA ASP A 198 17.74 -19.68 16.70
C ASP A 198 18.67 -20.59 15.88
N ALA A 199 19.75 -20.01 15.36
CA ALA A 199 20.65 -20.68 14.41
C ALA A 199 21.27 -21.97 14.98
N ASP A 200 21.65 -21.97 16.26
CA ASP A 200 22.31 -23.12 16.89
C ASP A 200 21.33 -24.25 17.14
N ARG A 201 20.16 -23.94 17.73
CA ARG A 201 19.09 -24.93 17.93
C ARG A 201 18.57 -25.48 16.61
N TRP A 202 18.44 -24.62 15.59
CA TRP A 202 18.01 -25.05 14.26
C TRP A 202 19.04 -25.96 13.58
N LYS A 203 20.34 -25.68 13.72
CA LYS A 203 21.41 -26.52 13.17
C LYS A 203 21.35 -27.96 13.73
N VAL A 204 21.00 -28.11 15.00
CA VAL A 204 20.78 -29.43 15.62
C VAL A 204 19.51 -30.07 15.06
N ALA A 205 18.37 -29.38 15.13
CA ALA A 205 17.08 -29.94 14.69
C ALA A 205 17.10 -30.36 13.20
N LYS A 206 17.66 -29.51 12.33
CA LYS A 206 17.82 -29.77 10.89
C LYS A 206 18.62 -31.05 10.62
N ARG A 207 19.64 -31.33 11.42
CA ARG A 207 20.47 -32.54 11.27
C ARG A 207 19.68 -33.79 11.61
N GLU A 208 18.94 -33.77 12.73
CA GLU A 208 18.13 -34.91 13.17
C GLU A 208 17.00 -35.21 12.20
N VAL A 209 16.29 -34.19 11.69
CA VAL A 209 15.25 -34.36 10.67
C VAL A 209 15.83 -34.97 9.39
N LYS A 210 16.99 -34.49 8.92
CA LYS A 210 17.65 -35.07 7.73
C LYS A 210 18.03 -36.54 7.94
N ARG A 211 18.61 -36.88 9.09
CA ARG A 211 18.93 -38.27 9.46
C ARG A 211 17.69 -39.15 9.47
N ALA A 212 16.59 -38.66 10.01
CA ALA A 212 15.32 -39.39 10.02
C ALA A 212 14.83 -39.68 8.58
N ILE A 213 14.89 -38.69 7.68
CA ILE A 213 14.54 -38.86 6.26
C ILE A 213 15.46 -39.90 5.59
N ASP A 214 16.77 -39.84 5.84
CA ASP A 214 17.73 -40.79 5.27
C ASP A 214 17.45 -42.23 5.73
N SER A 215 17.07 -42.39 7.01
CA SER A 215 16.78 -43.67 7.64
C SER A 215 15.46 -44.33 7.20
N LEU A 216 14.61 -43.63 6.43
CA LEU A 216 13.36 -44.19 5.91
C LEU A 216 13.63 -45.47 5.10
N GLY A 217 12.76 -46.46 5.25
CA GLY A 217 12.89 -47.78 4.62
C GLY A 217 12.76 -47.76 3.09
N ARG A 218 12.75 -48.96 2.49
CA ARG A 218 12.67 -49.15 1.03
C ARG A 218 11.33 -48.72 0.41
N GLU A 219 10.33 -48.44 1.24
CA GLU A 219 9.01 -47.95 0.85
C GLU A 219 9.05 -46.53 0.26
N PHE A 220 10.11 -45.76 0.56
CA PHE A 220 10.32 -44.42 0.03
C PHE A 220 11.41 -44.45 -1.03
N SER A 221 11.11 -43.94 -2.21
CA SER A 221 12.10 -43.81 -3.28
C SER A 221 13.17 -42.79 -2.92
N LYS A 222 14.29 -42.80 -3.64
CA LYS A 222 15.32 -41.77 -3.49
C LYS A 222 14.76 -40.37 -3.80
N GLU A 223 13.87 -40.27 -4.78
CA GLU A 223 13.24 -39.01 -5.19
C GLU A 223 12.31 -38.44 -4.12
N ASP A 224 11.56 -39.31 -3.41
CA ASP A 224 10.74 -38.90 -2.27
C ASP A 224 11.60 -38.32 -1.15
N LYS A 225 12.71 -38.99 -0.82
CA LYS A 225 13.65 -38.53 0.22
C LYS A 225 14.28 -37.20 -0.16
N ASP A 226 14.73 -37.03 -1.41
CA ASP A 226 15.30 -35.79 -1.91
C ASP A 226 14.27 -34.63 -1.83
N SER A 227 13.02 -34.90 -2.23
CA SER A 227 11.92 -33.93 -2.14
C SER A 227 11.62 -33.50 -0.70
N MET A 228 11.60 -34.46 0.24
CA MET A 228 11.44 -34.16 1.67
C MET A 228 12.61 -33.32 2.20
N GLN A 229 13.85 -33.64 1.82
CA GLN A 229 15.03 -32.90 2.27
C GLN A 229 15.02 -31.44 1.80
N GLN A 230 14.53 -31.16 0.59
CA GLN A 230 14.39 -29.79 0.08
C GLN A 230 13.45 -28.95 0.96
N LYS A 231 12.43 -29.59 1.54
CA LYS A 231 11.44 -28.92 2.41
C LYS A 231 11.87 -28.72 3.85
N VAL A 232 12.92 -29.39 4.31
CA VAL A 232 13.40 -29.26 5.71
C VAL A 232 13.71 -27.81 6.07
N GLY A 233 14.23 -27.01 5.13
CA GLY A 233 14.52 -25.60 5.37
C GLY A 233 13.29 -24.78 5.77
N GLU A 234 12.11 -25.15 5.29
CA GLU A 234 10.85 -24.45 5.56
C GLU A 234 10.35 -24.68 6.99
N LEU A 235 10.79 -25.74 7.66
CA LEU A 235 10.33 -26.09 9.02
C LEU A 235 10.77 -25.06 10.08
N ASN A 236 11.82 -24.28 9.82
CA ASN A 236 12.23 -23.20 10.73
C ASN A 236 11.56 -21.86 10.43
N ARG A 237 10.71 -21.80 9.41
CA ARG A 237 9.90 -20.62 9.13
C ARG A 237 8.77 -20.56 10.17
N PRO A 238 8.57 -19.42 10.86
CA PRO A 238 7.46 -19.32 11.80
C PRO A 238 6.13 -19.43 11.06
N PRO A 239 5.11 -20.10 11.65
CA PRO A 239 3.77 -20.11 11.10
C PRO A 239 3.26 -18.68 10.93
N LEU A 240 2.54 -18.40 9.83
CA LEU A 240 2.04 -17.05 9.51
C LEU A 240 1.26 -16.44 10.69
N ARG A 241 0.43 -17.24 11.36
CA ARG A 241 -0.34 -16.82 12.55
C ARG A 241 0.56 -16.26 13.65
N ARG A 242 1.66 -16.95 13.95
CA ARG A 242 2.61 -16.53 14.99
C ARG A 242 3.36 -15.27 14.56
N ALA A 243 3.87 -15.24 13.34
CA ALA A 243 4.59 -14.07 12.82
C ALA A 243 3.70 -12.82 12.79
N LEU A 244 2.45 -12.96 12.36
CA LEU A 244 1.47 -11.88 12.35
C LEU A 244 1.13 -11.41 13.75
N GLN A 245 0.86 -12.32 14.70
CA GLN A 245 0.57 -11.94 16.08
C GLN A 245 1.73 -11.13 16.69
N SER A 246 2.96 -11.63 16.58
CA SER A 246 4.14 -10.92 17.08
C SER A 246 4.36 -9.57 16.39
N PHE A 247 4.06 -9.47 15.08
CA PHE A 247 4.09 -8.19 14.37
C PHE A 247 3.04 -7.20 14.90
N LEU A 248 1.78 -7.63 15.05
CA LEU A 248 0.68 -6.79 15.54
C LEU A 248 0.97 -6.29 16.95
N GLU A 249 1.46 -7.16 17.84
CA GLU A 249 1.87 -6.82 19.20
C GLU A 249 3.03 -5.80 19.20
N ALA A 250 4.08 -6.06 18.43
CA ALA A 250 5.24 -5.17 18.34
C ALA A 250 4.89 -3.79 17.76
N LYS A 251 3.87 -3.71 16.89
CA LYS A 251 3.41 -2.47 16.27
C LYS A 251 2.23 -1.83 16.98
N GLY A 252 1.69 -2.45 18.05
CA GLY A 252 0.51 -1.95 18.75
C GLY A 252 -0.75 -1.90 17.89
N VAL A 253 -0.85 -2.74 16.86
CA VAL A 253 -1.98 -2.73 15.91
C VAL A 253 -3.12 -3.60 16.42
N VAL A 254 -4.28 -2.98 16.65
CA VAL A 254 -5.52 -3.68 16.98
C VAL A 254 -6.29 -4.02 15.70
N VAL A 255 -6.80 -5.25 15.59
CA VAL A 255 -7.61 -5.73 14.44
C VAL A 255 -8.85 -6.53 14.86
N THR A 256 -9.15 -6.58 16.16
CA THR A 256 -10.22 -7.41 16.73
C THR A 256 -11.63 -6.93 16.35
N ASP A 257 -11.76 -5.69 15.89
CA ASP A 257 -12.98 -5.06 15.37
C ASP A 257 -13.22 -5.33 13.88
N LEU A 258 -12.31 -6.05 13.21
CA LEU A 258 -12.38 -6.37 11.79
C LEU A 258 -12.60 -7.87 11.55
N TRP A 259 -12.84 -8.25 10.30
CA TRP A 259 -12.92 -9.66 9.91
C TRP A 259 -11.65 -10.40 10.35
N PRO A 260 -11.77 -11.52 11.09
CA PRO A 260 -10.61 -12.26 11.59
C PRO A 260 -9.68 -12.70 10.46
N ILE A 261 -8.38 -12.45 10.61
CA ILE A 261 -7.39 -12.87 9.60
C ILE A 261 -7.37 -14.40 9.49
N PHE A 262 -7.54 -15.10 10.60
CA PHE A 262 -7.69 -16.54 10.62
C PHE A 262 -9.06 -16.94 11.16
N GLY A 263 -9.67 -17.93 10.52
CA GLY A 263 -10.98 -18.43 10.89
C GLY A 263 -11.00 -19.27 12.16
N SER A 264 -12.22 -19.65 12.51
CA SER A 264 -12.54 -20.71 13.46
C SER A 264 -13.04 -21.95 12.70
N GLN A 265 -13.37 -23.02 13.41
CA GLN A 265 -13.95 -24.22 12.78
C GLN A 265 -15.26 -23.92 12.03
N GLU A 266 -16.03 -22.93 12.48
CA GLU A 266 -17.36 -22.64 11.94
C GLU A 266 -17.36 -21.47 10.94
N LYS A 267 -16.40 -20.54 11.03
CA LYS A 267 -16.38 -19.32 10.23
C LYS A 267 -15.01 -19.10 9.57
N PRO A 268 -14.94 -18.96 8.23
CA PRO A 268 -13.67 -18.73 7.55
C PRO A 268 -13.12 -17.33 7.86
N GLY A 269 -11.81 -17.24 8.06
CA GLY A 269 -11.08 -15.98 8.11
C GLY A 269 -10.57 -15.59 6.74
N LEU A 270 -9.87 -14.44 6.70
CA LEU A 270 -9.29 -13.90 5.48
C LEU A 270 -8.25 -14.85 4.85
N TYR A 271 -7.49 -15.57 5.68
CA TYR A 271 -6.49 -16.55 5.24
C TYR A 271 -7.14 -17.75 4.53
N GLU A 272 -8.24 -18.27 5.05
CA GLU A 272 -8.97 -19.37 4.41
C GLU A 272 -9.59 -18.91 3.08
N ILE A 273 -10.11 -17.69 3.00
CA ILE A 273 -10.59 -17.09 1.75
C ILE A 273 -9.44 -16.97 0.74
N ARG A 274 -8.28 -16.46 1.16
CA ARG A 274 -7.07 -16.35 0.32
C ARG A 274 -6.66 -17.70 -0.25
N ASN A 275 -6.61 -18.74 0.58
CA ASN A 275 -6.20 -20.06 0.11
C ASN A 275 -7.17 -20.62 -0.94
N ARG A 276 -8.49 -20.47 -0.74
CA ARG A 276 -9.46 -20.88 -1.77
C ARG A 276 -9.25 -20.16 -3.09
N LEU A 277 -9.10 -18.83 -3.05
CA LEU A 277 -8.86 -18.02 -4.25
C LEU A 277 -7.54 -18.39 -4.96
N ALA A 278 -6.47 -18.58 -4.19
CA ALA A 278 -5.16 -18.98 -4.74
C ALA A 278 -5.18 -20.35 -5.43
N HIS A 279 -6.05 -21.26 -4.99
CA HIS A 279 -6.29 -22.55 -5.64
C HIS A 279 -7.29 -22.50 -6.80
N GLY A 280 -7.75 -21.31 -7.21
CA GLY A 280 -8.69 -21.13 -8.31
C GLY A 280 -10.14 -21.44 -7.95
N ASN A 281 -10.45 -21.69 -6.68
CA ASN A 281 -11.81 -21.96 -6.21
C ASN A 281 -12.55 -20.63 -6.06
N ARG A 282 -13.13 -20.15 -7.17
CA ARG A 282 -13.91 -18.91 -7.18
C ARG A 282 -15.17 -19.06 -6.34
N PRO A 283 -15.57 -18.04 -5.57
CA PRO A 283 -16.85 -18.06 -4.89
C PRO A 283 -17.99 -18.16 -5.91
N ALA A 284 -19.10 -18.79 -5.54
CA ALA A 284 -20.34 -18.63 -6.28
C ALA A 284 -20.78 -17.15 -6.29
N ASP A 285 -21.56 -16.73 -7.27
CA ASP A 285 -21.96 -15.32 -7.45
C ASP A 285 -22.59 -14.72 -6.18
N GLU A 286 -23.37 -15.51 -5.44
CA GLU A 286 -24.00 -15.14 -4.16
C GLU A 286 -22.99 -14.77 -3.06
N SER A 287 -21.75 -15.24 -3.18
CA SER A 287 -20.66 -15.00 -2.22
C SER A 287 -19.71 -13.86 -2.64
N LEU A 288 -19.89 -13.27 -3.84
CA LEU A 288 -19.06 -12.15 -4.30
C LEU A 288 -19.21 -10.92 -3.40
N GLY A 289 -20.41 -10.66 -2.89
CA GLY A 289 -20.65 -9.58 -1.92
C GLY A 289 -19.85 -9.77 -0.62
N ALA A 290 -19.80 -11.01 -0.11
CA ALA A 290 -19.01 -11.34 1.08
C ALA A 290 -17.51 -11.18 0.84
N LEU A 291 -17.01 -11.53 -0.35
CA LEU A 291 -15.62 -11.27 -0.75
C LEU A 291 -15.31 -9.77 -0.81
N GLY A 292 -16.25 -8.96 -1.33
CA GLY A 292 -16.14 -7.51 -1.33
C GLY A 292 -15.98 -6.92 0.07
N VAL A 293 -16.78 -7.40 1.03
CA VAL A 293 -16.67 -7.01 2.45
C VAL A 293 -15.34 -7.48 3.05
N ALA A 294 -14.97 -8.74 2.83
CA ALA A 294 -13.70 -9.28 3.30
C ALA A 294 -12.50 -8.47 2.79
N ARG A 295 -12.53 -8.02 1.53
CA ARG A 295 -11.53 -7.13 0.95
C ARG A 295 -11.46 -5.78 1.65
N ILE A 296 -12.60 -5.16 1.98
CA ILE A 296 -12.62 -3.89 2.72
C ILE A 296 -11.94 -4.05 4.08
N HIS A 297 -12.27 -5.12 4.82
CA HIS A 297 -11.62 -5.41 6.11
C HIS A 297 -10.12 -5.68 5.95
N LEU A 298 -9.72 -6.44 4.94
CA LEU A 298 -8.31 -6.69 4.65
C LEU A 298 -7.55 -5.40 4.29
N SER A 299 -8.17 -4.52 3.51
CA SER A 299 -7.63 -3.20 3.18
C SER A 299 -7.40 -2.37 4.44
N LEU A 300 -8.37 -2.31 5.35
CA LEU A 300 -8.22 -1.61 6.63
C LEU A 300 -7.10 -2.20 7.49
N ILE A 301 -7.02 -3.53 7.59
CA ILE A 301 -5.92 -4.21 8.30
C ILE A 301 -4.58 -3.79 7.71
N LEU A 302 -4.45 -3.84 6.38
CA LEU A 302 -3.21 -3.47 5.70
C LEU A 302 -2.85 -1.99 5.89
N GLU A 303 -3.83 -1.09 5.84
CA GLU A 303 -3.63 0.34 6.14
C GLU A 303 -3.11 0.54 7.58
N ARG A 304 -3.74 -0.08 8.58
CA ARG A 304 -3.31 0.01 10.00
C ARG A 304 -1.87 -0.48 10.18
N CYS A 305 -1.56 -1.63 9.59
CA CYS A 305 -0.22 -2.21 9.62
C CYS A 305 0.80 -1.29 8.94
N THR A 306 0.44 -0.68 7.81
CA THR A 306 1.34 0.20 7.04
C THR A 306 1.59 1.51 7.78
N LEU A 307 0.55 2.15 8.33
CA LEU A 307 0.67 3.36 9.14
C LEU A 307 1.56 3.12 10.37
N SER A 308 1.32 2.04 11.10
CA SER A 308 2.11 1.70 12.29
C SER A 308 3.55 1.32 11.95
N THR A 309 3.77 0.72 10.77
CA THR A 309 5.12 0.46 10.25
C THR A 309 5.88 1.75 9.96
N LEU A 310 5.19 2.74 9.41
CA LEU A 310 5.68 4.09 9.16
C LEU A 310 5.73 4.96 10.43
N GLY A 311 5.31 4.43 11.58
CA GLY A 311 5.36 5.08 12.88
C GLY A 311 4.29 6.15 13.12
N PHE A 312 3.21 6.15 12.33
CA PHE A 312 2.07 7.02 12.56
C PHE A 312 1.01 6.32 13.41
N ASP A 313 0.41 7.07 14.35
CA ASP A 313 -0.66 6.57 15.21
C ASP A 313 -1.95 6.34 14.40
N VAL A 314 -2.37 5.08 14.36
CA VAL A 314 -3.59 4.64 13.66
C VAL A 314 -4.84 5.36 14.20
N SER A 315 -4.88 5.74 15.48
CA SER A 315 -6.02 6.42 16.10
C SER A 315 -6.25 7.85 15.57
N ARG A 316 -5.25 8.42 14.90
CA ARG A 316 -5.30 9.71 14.20
C ARG A 316 -5.63 9.57 12.71
N SER A 317 -5.99 8.36 12.27
CA SER A 317 -6.30 8.06 10.87
C SER A 317 -7.75 7.60 10.71
N ARG A 318 -8.21 7.51 9.46
CA ARG A 318 -9.50 6.91 9.12
C ARG A 318 -9.45 5.40 8.90
N ALA A 319 -8.39 4.72 9.35
CA ALA A 319 -8.34 3.27 9.39
C ALA A 319 -9.08 2.67 10.60
N ILE A 320 -9.80 3.47 11.39
CA ILE A 320 -10.54 3.03 12.59
C ILE A 320 -11.90 2.43 12.21
N GLY A 321 -11.88 1.33 11.45
CA GLY A 321 -13.02 0.42 11.28
C GLY A 321 -14.21 0.98 10.48
N PRO A 322 -15.10 0.11 9.98
CA PRO A 322 -16.34 0.55 9.32
C PRO A 322 -17.42 1.03 10.32
N HIS A 323 -17.11 1.09 11.61
CA HIS A 323 -18.06 1.41 12.69
C HIS A 323 -17.84 2.80 13.26
N THR A 324 -18.06 3.82 12.43
CA THR A 324 -18.56 5.11 12.90
C THR A 324 -19.90 5.39 12.20
N ASN A 325 -20.97 4.81 12.76
CA ASN A 325 -22.35 5.31 12.87
C ASN A 325 -23.18 5.77 11.66
N ALA A 326 -22.84 5.46 10.39
CA ALA A 326 -23.75 5.79 9.27
C ALA A 326 -24.00 4.70 8.21
N ASP A 327 -23.13 3.69 8.08
CA ASP A 327 -23.12 2.85 6.86
C ASP A 327 -23.49 1.37 7.03
N ALA A 328 -23.66 0.86 8.25
CA ALA A 328 -24.19 -0.51 8.42
C ALA A 328 -25.64 -0.62 7.87
N SER A 329 -26.45 0.42 8.08
CA SER A 329 -27.79 0.57 7.47
C SER A 329 -27.71 0.63 5.94
N LYS A 330 -26.71 1.32 5.39
CA LYS A 330 -26.54 1.44 3.92
C LYS A 330 -26.07 0.15 3.27
N ILE A 331 -25.29 -0.69 3.95
CA ILE A 331 -24.91 -2.02 3.46
C ILE A 331 -26.13 -2.95 3.47
N THR A 332 -26.98 -2.89 4.50
CA THR A 332 -28.26 -3.62 4.52
C THR A 332 -29.25 -3.07 3.48
N GLU A 333 -29.30 -1.77 3.25
CA GLU A 333 -30.09 -1.14 2.17
C GLU A 333 -29.55 -1.48 0.78
N LEU A 334 -28.23 -1.52 0.57
CA LEU A 334 -27.61 -1.98 -0.68
C LEU A 334 -27.89 -3.47 -0.93
N GLN A 335 -27.82 -4.31 0.11
CA GLN A 335 -28.22 -5.70 0.04
C GLN A 335 -29.73 -5.88 -0.23
N ALA A 336 -30.57 -4.97 0.26
CA ALA A 336 -32.01 -4.94 -0.02
C ALA A 336 -32.35 -4.40 -1.42
N LEU A 337 -31.59 -3.41 -1.92
CA LEU A 337 -31.72 -2.86 -3.26
C LEU A 337 -31.32 -3.89 -4.31
N LEU A 338 -30.20 -4.59 -4.09
CA LEU A 338 -29.70 -5.63 -4.99
C LEU A 338 -30.60 -6.87 -5.06
N ARG A 339 -31.48 -7.09 -4.05
CA ARG A 339 -32.52 -8.13 -4.08
C ARG A 339 -33.78 -7.73 -4.86
N ARG A 340 -33.99 -6.43 -5.13
CA ARG A 340 -35.17 -5.91 -5.86
C ARG A 340 -34.95 -5.72 -7.35
N THR A 341 -33.70 -5.71 -7.82
CA THR A 341 -33.37 -5.62 -9.25
C THR A 341 -32.98 -6.99 -9.80
N VAL A 342 -33.96 -7.88 -9.89
CA VAL A 342 -33.96 -9.05 -10.78
C VAL A 342 -35.22 -8.92 -11.63
N PHE A 343 -35.01 -8.56 -12.91
CA PHE A 343 -35.87 -8.62 -14.10
C PHE A 343 -37.40 -8.51 -13.93
N ASP A 344 -37.95 -7.42 -14.48
CA ASP A 344 -38.87 -7.57 -15.63
C ASP A 344 -38.06 -7.32 -16.92
#